data_AF-A0A4D9DSP1-F1
#
_entry.id   AF-A0A4D9DSP1-F1
#
_cell.length_a   1.000
_cell.length_b   1.000
_cell.length_c   1.000
_cell.angle_alpha   90.00
_cell.angle_beta   90.00
_cell.angle_gamma   90.00
#
_symmetry.space_group_name_H-M   'P 1'
#
loop_
_entity.id
_entity.type
_entity.pdbx_description
1 polymer ?
#
loop_
_entity_poly.entity_id
_entity_poly.type
_entity_poly.pdbx_seq_one_letter_code
_entity_poly.pdbx_strand_id
1 'polypeptide(L)'
;MVKNSAEYRHFLKDRQAVKTLWVTWFTNTSDIALMFGKYFSPSERMDFLLTAIDGMRDARVHDSVVARHMLHVILEVPGPSMERVSEAVRSMYHNLDSISEPLAQQELLRALVLLGYRYSEEVVITLLGCSLSCDSIAAEMWRMLTSHPNTTGKVLKELLNRLQEQPLRQYHVSQKEAGVAPLAATRALYKILQEQACGQKVKELFPQFYIALLFQITYTMEPSMQDIAWHRMVHNQEDTHTPLSPFRWAVKAMEALLQCAGYGDQVALIQKQGGWDMLMSSSTHHEGICLLPRAMVLDHFQERSWILHQLMAILDTRDDKRHVPAMAFFIKVGKLQRLLPDVLERLHEADRELIAKAITVLNLILTGMDRQSASPMAVQVAEKLLPFCYDRLLQESSKLRVLSITLFKHLLELVRRPYGRQMKEHVL
;
A
#
# COMPACT_ATOMS: atom_id res chain seq x y z
N MET A 1 17.78 -29.79 -42.17
CA MET A 1 19.17 -29.44 -41.78
C MET A 1 19.14 -28.58 -40.52
N VAL A 2 19.22 -29.16 -39.31
CA VAL A 2 19.80 -28.53 -38.09
C VAL A 2 20.27 -29.69 -37.20
N LYS A 3 21.33 -30.39 -37.62
CA LYS A 3 21.94 -31.52 -36.87
C LYS A 3 23.29 -31.16 -36.26
N ASN A 4 23.61 -29.86 -36.19
CA ASN A 4 24.96 -29.40 -35.87
C ASN A 4 25.02 -28.16 -34.95
N SER A 5 24.01 -27.94 -34.10
CA SER A 5 24.15 -26.96 -33.02
C SER A 5 25.08 -27.52 -31.92
N ALA A 6 25.82 -26.64 -31.24
CA ALA A 6 26.67 -27.02 -30.12
C ALA A 6 25.86 -27.71 -28.99
N GLU A 7 24.60 -27.30 -28.82
CA GLU A 7 23.63 -27.92 -27.89
C GLU A 7 23.34 -29.39 -28.22
N TYR A 8 23.17 -29.74 -29.50
CA TYR A 8 22.92 -31.14 -29.90
C TYR A 8 24.13 -32.04 -29.61
N ARG A 9 25.35 -31.51 -29.75
CA ARG A 9 26.59 -32.22 -29.40
C ARG A 9 26.78 -32.35 -27.89
N HIS A 10 26.38 -31.34 -27.11
CA HIS A 10 26.37 -31.41 -25.65
C HIS A 10 25.33 -32.43 -25.15
N PHE A 11 24.12 -32.41 -25.70
CA PHE A 11 23.08 -33.40 -25.43
C PHE A 11 23.54 -34.83 -25.72
N LEU A 12 24.26 -35.06 -26.83
CA LEU A 12 24.79 -36.38 -27.17
C LEU A 12 25.93 -36.84 -26.25
N LYS A 13 26.80 -35.93 -25.80
CA LYS A 13 27.85 -36.25 -24.81
C LYS A 13 27.26 -36.56 -23.45
N ASP A 14 26.30 -35.76 -22.99
CA ASP A 14 25.52 -36.06 -21.79
C ASP A 14 24.85 -37.42 -21.97
N ARG A 15 24.13 -37.66 -23.07
CA ARG A 15 23.47 -38.94 -23.40
C ARG A 15 24.43 -40.15 -23.40
N GLN A 16 25.72 -39.97 -23.67
CA GLN A 16 26.72 -41.04 -23.56
C GLN A 16 27.13 -41.30 -22.11
N ALA A 17 27.30 -40.27 -21.27
CA ALA A 17 27.51 -40.43 -19.82
C ALA A 17 26.27 -41.05 -19.12
N VAL A 18 25.09 -40.73 -19.64
CA VAL A 18 23.76 -41.23 -19.26
C VAL A 18 23.59 -42.74 -19.46
N LYS A 19 24.12 -43.32 -20.55
CA LYS A 19 23.97 -44.76 -20.83
C LYS A 19 24.61 -45.65 -19.77
N THR A 20 25.61 -45.15 -19.05
CA THR A 20 26.38 -45.92 -18.05
C THR A 20 25.70 -45.96 -16.67
N LEU A 21 24.68 -45.13 -16.43
CA LEU A 21 23.96 -44.97 -15.14
C LEU A 21 22.46 -45.36 -15.24
N TRP A 22 22.08 -46.11 -16.27
CA TRP A 22 20.69 -46.36 -16.65
C TRP A 22 19.84 -47.02 -15.53
N VAL A 23 20.44 -47.85 -14.68
CA VAL A 23 19.75 -48.56 -13.59
C VAL A 23 19.49 -47.66 -12.37
N THR A 24 20.37 -46.69 -12.09
CA THR A 24 20.21 -45.76 -10.96
C THR A 24 19.10 -44.73 -11.18
N TRP A 25 18.75 -44.44 -12.44
CA TRP A 25 17.80 -43.39 -12.79
C TRP A 25 16.33 -43.73 -12.57
N PHE A 26 15.95 -44.99 -12.78
CA PHE A 26 14.58 -45.42 -12.53
C PHE A 26 14.25 -45.56 -11.04
N THR A 27 15.22 -45.28 -10.16
CA THR A 27 15.03 -45.35 -8.70
C THR A 27 14.83 -43.98 -8.05
N ASN A 28 15.13 -42.87 -8.74
CA ASN A 28 15.01 -41.53 -8.18
C ASN A 28 14.50 -40.52 -9.22
N THR A 29 13.24 -40.11 -9.09
CA THR A 29 12.58 -39.17 -10.00
C THR A 29 13.25 -37.79 -10.04
N SER A 30 14.01 -37.43 -8.99
CA SER A 30 14.78 -36.18 -8.92
C SER A 30 15.91 -36.16 -9.96
N ASP A 31 16.55 -37.29 -10.23
CA ASP A 31 17.67 -37.38 -11.18
C ASP A 31 17.18 -37.23 -12.62
N ILE A 32 15.96 -37.73 -12.91
CA ILE A 32 15.29 -37.55 -14.20
C ILE A 32 14.98 -36.07 -14.42
N ALA A 33 14.36 -35.40 -13.42
CA ALA A 33 14.04 -33.98 -13.50
C ALA A 33 15.30 -33.11 -13.71
N LEU A 34 16.40 -33.45 -13.03
CA LEU A 34 17.67 -32.71 -13.12
C LEU A 34 18.33 -32.83 -14.49
N MET A 35 18.25 -34.02 -15.09
CA MET A 35 18.85 -34.29 -16.41
C MET A 35 18.12 -33.59 -17.55
N PHE A 36 16.78 -33.60 -17.52
CA PHE A 36 15.97 -33.02 -18.59
C PHE A 36 15.66 -31.53 -18.38
N GLY A 37 15.67 -31.04 -17.14
CA GLY A 37 15.31 -29.66 -16.81
C GLY A 37 16.13 -28.58 -17.53
N LYS A 38 17.40 -28.86 -17.85
CA LYS A 38 18.28 -27.94 -18.60
C LYS A 38 17.93 -27.82 -20.10
N TYR A 39 17.12 -28.73 -20.63
CA TYR A 39 16.71 -28.77 -22.03
C TYR A 39 15.29 -28.25 -22.27
N PHE A 40 14.55 -27.93 -21.21
CA PHE A 40 13.20 -27.39 -21.35
C PHE A 40 13.22 -25.97 -21.91
N SER A 41 12.31 -25.71 -22.85
CA SER A 41 11.92 -24.36 -23.23
C SER A 41 11.24 -23.64 -22.05
N PRO A 42 11.14 -22.29 -22.06
CA PRO A 42 10.43 -21.53 -21.03
C PRO A 42 9.04 -22.07 -20.71
N SER A 43 8.25 -22.43 -21.73
CA SER A 43 6.88 -22.95 -21.55
C SER A 43 6.89 -24.36 -20.98
N GLU A 44 7.68 -25.29 -21.53
CA GLU A 44 7.76 -26.66 -21.01
C GLU A 44 8.22 -26.69 -19.55
N ARG A 45 9.14 -25.79 -19.19
CA ARG A 45 9.61 -25.63 -17.83
C ARG A 45 8.48 -25.18 -16.89
N MET A 46 7.61 -24.29 -17.35
CA MET A 46 6.44 -23.86 -16.59
C MET A 46 5.39 -24.98 -16.49
N ASP A 47 5.10 -25.67 -17.59
CA ASP A 47 4.13 -26.78 -17.60
C ASP A 47 4.59 -27.92 -16.66
N PHE A 48 5.90 -28.21 -16.62
CA PHE A 48 6.49 -29.14 -15.67
C PHE A 48 6.30 -28.67 -14.21
N LEU A 49 6.55 -27.39 -13.93
CA LEU A 49 6.38 -26.80 -12.61
C LEU A 49 4.92 -26.86 -12.15
N LEU A 50 3.97 -26.51 -13.02
CA LEU A 50 2.53 -26.59 -12.74
C LEU A 50 2.10 -28.04 -12.46
N THR A 51 2.57 -28.99 -13.27
CA THR A 51 2.30 -30.41 -13.07
C THR A 51 2.82 -30.90 -11.72
N ALA A 52 4.00 -30.44 -11.30
CA ALA A 52 4.56 -30.76 -9.99
C ALA A 52 3.73 -30.14 -8.85
N ILE A 53 3.21 -28.92 -9.01
CA ILE A 53 2.32 -28.31 -8.01
C ILE A 53 1.04 -29.12 -7.85
N ASP A 54 0.37 -29.44 -8.96
CA ASP A 54 -0.90 -30.18 -8.92
C ASP A 54 -0.69 -31.62 -8.42
N GLY A 55 0.43 -32.26 -8.76
CA GLY A 55 0.79 -33.60 -8.31
C GLY A 55 0.96 -33.73 -6.80
N MET A 56 1.34 -32.65 -6.10
CA MET A 56 1.46 -32.67 -4.63
C MET A 56 0.12 -32.85 -3.89
N ARG A 57 -1.02 -32.66 -4.58
CA ARG A 57 -2.35 -32.90 -4.03
C ARG A 57 -2.72 -34.40 -3.96
N ASP A 58 -2.02 -35.29 -4.67
CA ASP A 58 -2.40 -36.72 -4.72
C ASP A 58 -2.42 -37.33 -3.31
N ALA A 59 -3.48 -38.09 -3.02
CA ALA A 59 -3.67 -38.77 -1.74
C ALA A 59 -2.59 -39.85 -1.49
N ARG A 60 -1.94 -40.33 -2.55
CA ARG A 60 -0.82 -41.25 -2.44
C ARG A 60 0.45 -40.49 -2.07
N VAL A 61 0.94 -40.76 -0.86
CA VAL A 61 2.17 -40.17 -0.30
C VAL A 61 3.36 -40.27 -1.26
N HIS A 62 3.52 -41.39 -1.96
CA HIS A 62 4.60 -41.57 -2.93
C HIS A 62 4.57 -40.52 -4.06
N ASP A 63 3.38 -40.25 -4.60
CA ASP A 63 3.23 -39.36 -5.75
C ASP A 63 3.36 -37.89 -5.31
N SER A 64 2.86 -37.54 -4.13
CA SER A 64 3.08 -36.23 -3.52
C SER A 64 4.56 -35.96 -3.23
N VAL A 65 5.28 -36.95 -2.67
CA VAL A 65 6.72 -36.85 -2.42
C VAL A 65 7.50 -36.70 -3.72
N VAL A 66 7.16 -37.46 -4.76
CA VAL A 66 7.81 -37.35 -6.08
C VAL A 66 7.57 -35.95 -6.68
N ALA A 67 6.34 -35.47 -6.65
CA ALA A 67 5.97 -34.15 -7.15
C ALA A 67 6.69 -33.02 -6.40
N ARG A 68 6.82 -33.14 -5.06
CA ARG A 68 7.61 -32.23 -4.22
C ARG A 68 9.07 -32.16 -4.66
N HIS A 69 9.72 -33.30 -4.91
CA HIS A 69 11.10 -33.33 -5.40
C HIS A 69 11.24 -32.78 -6.81
N MET A 70 10.25 -33.02 -7.69
CA MET A 70 10.24 -32.44 -9.03
C MET A 70 10.17 -30.90 -8.98
N LEU A 71 9.31 -30.34 -8.12
CA LEU A 71 9.22 -28.89 -7.89
C LEU A 71 10.54 -28.31 -7.37
N HIS A 72 11.15 -29.00 -6.41
CA HIS A 72 12.45 -28.62 -5.85
C HIS A 72 13.53 -28.51 -6.94
N VAL A 73 13.70 -29.58 -7.72
CA VAL A 73 14.74 -29.66 -8.75
C VAL A 73 14.53 -28.63 -9.85
N ILE A 74 13.31 -28.43 -10.33
CA ILE A 74 13.07 -27.55 -11.49
C ILE A 74 13.38 -26.07 -11.19
N LEU A 75 13.34 -25.66 -9.92
CA LEU A 75 13.67 -24.30 -9.50
C LEU A 75 15.17 -24.07 -9.28
N GLU A 76 15.92 -25.14 -9.00
CA GLU A 76 17.36 -25.13 -8.78
C GLU A 76 18.17 -25.28 -10.08
N VAL A 77 17.67 -26.06 -11.04
CA VAL A 77 18.37 -26.28 -12.31
C VAL A 77 18.55 -24.94 -13.06
N PRO A 78 19.77 -24.56 -13.46
CA PRO A 78 19.98 -23.40 -14.31
C PRO A 78 19.26 -23.61 -15.65
N GLY A 79 18.53 -22.60 -16.12
CA GLY A 79 17.77 -22.70 -17.36
C GLY A 79 17.14 -21.37 -17.73
N PRO A 80 16.35 -21.33 -18.82
CA PRO A 80 15.74 -20.10 -19.29
C PRO A 80 14.78 -19.50 -18.26
N SER A 81 14.48 -18.20 -18.42
CA SER A 81 13.46 -17.51 -17.64
C SER A 81 12.12 -18.23 -17.75
N MET A 82 11.36 -18.21 -16.67
CA MET A 82 10.02 -18.78 -16.62
C MET A 82 9.03 -17.79 -17.22
N GLU A 83 8.14 -18.26 -18.08
CA GLU A 83 6.99 -17.53 -18.59
C GLU A 83 5.73 -17.94 -17.81
N ARG A 84 4.66 -17.12 -17.83
CA ARG A 84 3.37 -17.43 -17.18
C ARG A 84 3.47 -17.61 -15.65
N VAL A 85 4.30 -16.81 -14.97
CA VAL A 85 4.48 -16.91 -13.51
C VAL A 85 3.17 -16.71 -12.76
N SER A 86 2.26 -15.87 -13.27
CA SER A 86 0.93 -15.69 -12.71
C SER A 86 0.09 -16.97 -12.66
N GLU A 87 0.27 -17.92 -13.58
CA GLU A 87 -0.43 -19.21 -13.54
C GLU A 87 0.11 -20.08 -12.41
N ALA A 88 1.43 -20.11 -12.23
CA ALA A 88 2.05 -20.83 -11.11
C ALA A 88 1.58 -20.26 -9.76
N VAL A 89 1.55 -18.95 -9.59
CA VAL A 89 1.11 -18.31 -8.34
C VAL A 89 -0.36 -18.62 -8.04
N ARG A 90 -1.24 -18.59 -9.05
CA ARG A 90 -2.66 -18.99 -8.88
C ARG A 90 -2.78 -20.46 -8.50
N SER A 91 -2.04 -21.34 -9.17
CA SER A 91 -2.03 -22.78 -8.84
C SER A 91 -1.53 -23.00 -7.40
N MET A 92 -0.46 -22.32 -6.97
CA MET A 92 0.02 -22.38 -5.59
C MET A 92 -1.06 -21.96 -4.58
N TYR A 93 -1.74 -20.84 -4.83
CA TYR A 93 -2.81 -20.34 -3.97
C TYR A 93 -3.97 -21.34 -3.85
N HIS A 94 -4.44 -21.90 -4.98
CA HIS A 94 -5.56 -22.84 -4.95
C HIS A 94 -5.21 -24.22 -4.37
N ASN A 95 -3.94 -24.63 -4.43
CA ASN A 95 -3.50 -25.95 -3.96
C ASN A 95 -3.03 -25.95 -2.49
N LEU A 96 -2.70 -24.80 -1.87
CA LEU A 96 -2.06 -24.76 -0.55
C LEU A 96 -2.83 -25.55 0.54
N ASP A 97 -4.15 -25.32 0.66
CA ASP A 97 -5.00 -26.01 1.64
C ASP A 97 -5.33 -27.46 1.23
N SER A 98 -5.20 -27.79 -0.06
CA SER A 98 -5.51 -29.12 -0.58
C SER A 98 -4.36 -30.11 -0.39
N ILE A 99 -3.12 -29.63 -0.19
CA ILE A 99 -1.94 -30.47 0.03
C ILE A 99 -1.92 -30.94 1.49
N SER A 100 -2.03 -32.25 1.70
CA SER A 100 -2.06 -32.84 3.05
C SER A 100 -0.67 -33.02 3.68
N GLU A 101 0.40 -33.15 2.88
CA GLU A 101 1.77 -33.38 3.37
C GLU A 101 2.43 -32.05 3.78
N PRO A 102 2.86 -31.88 5.05
CA PRO A 102 3.45 -30.62 5.52
C PRO A 102 4.75 -30.22 4.79
N LEU A 103 5.58 -31.19 4.43
CA LEU A 103 6.82 -30.94 3.69
C LEU A 103 6.54 -30.46 2.25
N ALA A 104 5.44 -30.92 1.65
CA ALA A 104 5.00 -30.47 0.33
C ALA A 104 4.46 -29.03 0.38
N GLN A 105 3.68 -28.69 1.41
CA GLN A 105 3.27 -27.31 1.65
C GLN A 105 4.49 -26.38 1.85
N GLN A 106 5.48 -26.82 2.63
CA GLN A 106 6.70 -26.04 2.86
C GLN A 106 7.49 -25.82 1.56
N GLU A 107 7.62 -26.84 0.71
CA GLU A 107 8.31 -26.70 -0.58
C GLU A 107 7.52 -25.82 -1.57
N LEU A 108 6.18 -25.88 -1.55
CA LEU A 108 5.32 -24.96 -2.32
C LEU A 108 5.56 -23.50 -1.91
N LEU A 109 5.60 -23.22 -0.61
CA LEU A 109 5.87 -21.88 -0.08
C LEU A 109 7.31 -21.43 -0.37
N ARG A 110 8.28 -22.35 -0.35
CA ARG A 110 9.65 -22.07 -0.80
C ARG A 110 9.69 -21.69 -2.28
N ALA A 111 8.96 -22.42 -3.12
CA ALA A 111 8.85 -22.12 -4.53
C ALA A 111 8.26 -20.71 -4.76
N LEU A 112 7.21 -20.36 -4.01
CA LEU A 112 6.65 -19.01 -4.00
C LEU A 112 7.70 -17.94 -3.66
N VAL A 113 8.53 -18.16 -2.63
CA VAL A 113 9.61 -17.22 -2.26
C VAL A 113 10.63 -17.05 -3.39
N LEU A 114 11.01 -18.14 -4.05
CA LEU A 114 11.95 -18.10 -5.19
C LEU A 114 11.36 -17.33 -6.39
N LEU A 115 10.08 -17.54 -6.69
CA LEU A 115 9.37 -16.78 -7.72
C LEU A 115 9.24 -15.30 -7.32
N GLY A 116 8.88 -15.02 -6.07
CA GLY A 116 8.78 -13.66 -5.54
C GLY A 116 10.11 -12.91 -5.56
N TYR A 117 11.24 -13.61 -5.44
CA TYR A 117 12.57 -13.01 -5.61
C TYR A 117 12.87 -12.64 -7.06
N ARG A 118 12.53 -13.51 -8.02
CA ARG A 118 12.87 -13.35 -9.45
C ARG A 118 11.86 -12.47 -10.21
N TYR A 119 10.59 -12.54 -9.87
CA TYR A 119 9.45 -11.94 -10.59
C TYR A 119 8.49 -11.21 -9.64
N SER A 120 9.02 -10.38 -8.75
CA SER A 120 8.26 -9.77 -7.64
C SER A 120 7.01 -9.01 -8.07
N GLU A 121 7.06 -8.29 -9.20
CA GLU A 121 5.91 -7.54 -9.72
C GLU A 121 4.76 -8.46 -10.09
N GLU A 122 5.00 -9.45 -10.94
CA GLU A 122 3.96 -10.38 -11.40
C GLU A 122 3.38 -11.20 -10.24
N VAL A 123 4.21 -11.63 -9.28
CA VAL A 123 3.77 -12.36 -8.08
C VAL A 123 2.84 -11.50 -7.22
N VAL A 124 3.19 -10.23 -6.98
CA VAL A 124 2.37 -9.33 -6.15
C VAL A 124 1.04 -9.02 -6.84
N ILE A 125 1.06 -8.66 -8.12
CA ILE A 125 -0.16 -8.39 -8.89
C ILE A 125 -1.09 -9.61 -8.85
N THR A 126 -0.52 -10.79 -9.11
CA THR A 126 -1.31 -12.03 -9.16
C THR A 126 -1.91 -12.36 -7.79
N LEU A 127 -1.13 -12.29 -6.72
CA LEU A 127 -1.61 -12.64 -5.38
C LEU A 127 -2.67 -11.65 -4.87
N LEU A 128 -2.52 -10.35 -5.16
CA LEU A 128 -3.57 -9.36 -4.92
C LEU A 128 -4.84 -9.67 -5.72
N GLY A 129 -4.70 -10.18 -6.95
CA GLY A 129 -5.82 -10.63 -7.77
C GLY A 129 -6.47 -11.94 -7.29
N CYS A 130 -5.73 -12.83 -6.64
CA CYS A 130 -6.27 -14.06 -6.04
C CYS A 130 -7.20 -13.75 -4.87
N SER A 131 -6.79 -12.81 -3.99
CA SER A 131 -7.54 -12.51 -2.77
C SER A 131 -7.58 -11.01 -2.49
N LEU A 132 -8.74 -10.41 -2.78
CA LEU A 132 -9.01 -9.00 -2.49
C LEU A 132 -9.16 -8.75 -0.98
N SER A 133 -9.66 -9.74 -0.23
CA SER A 133 -9.84 -9.68 1.23
C SER A 133 -8.57 -10.01 2.02
N CYS A 134 -7.58 -10.61 1.37
CA CYS A 134 -6.43 -11.22 2.02
C CYS A 134 -6.87 -12.26 3.08
N ASP A 135 -7.51 -13.32 2.61
CA ASP A 135 -7.88 -14.51 3.39
C ASP A 135 -6.67 -15.22 4.04
N SER A 136 -6.92 -16.34 4.73
CA SER A 136 -5.88 -17.10 5.43
C SER A 136 -4.78 -17.63 4.50
N ILE A 137 -5.14 -18.08 3.28
CA ILE A 137 -4.18 -18.62 2.30
C ILE A 137 -3.27 -17.49 1.81
N ALA A 138 -3.88 -16.36 1.41
CA ALA A 138 -3.14 -15.19 0.96
C ALA A 138 -2.24 -14.65 2.09
N ALA A 139 -2.74 -14.57 3.32
CA ALA A 139 -1.96 -14.15 4.48
C ALA A 139 -0.73 -15.05 4.70
N GLU A 140 -0.88 -16.36 4.62
CA GLU A 140 0.22 -17.33 4.73
C GLU A 140 1.26 -17.17 3.61
N MET A 141 0.81 -16.93 2.38
CA MET A 141 1.68 -16.64 1.25
C MET A 141 2.45 -15.32 1.43
N TRP A 142 1.79 -14.25 1.89
CA TRP A 142 2.42 -12.96 2.20
C TRP A 142 3.45 -13.07 3.32
N ARG A 143 3.13 -13.81 4.37
CA ARG A 143 4.03 -14.13 5.48
C ARG A 143 5.31 -14.76 4.97
N MET A 144 5.20 -15.80 4.15
CA MET A 144 6.36 -16.50 3.61
C MET A 144 7.21 -15.60 2.69
N LEU A 145 6.55 -14.82 1.82
CA LEU A 145 7.21 -13.84 0.95
C LEU A 145 7.97 -12.76 1.71
N THR A 146 7.51 -12.38 2.90
CA THR A 146 8.09 -11.30 3.72
C THR A 146 8.99 -11.79 4.85
N SER A 147 9.15 -13.11 5.00
CA SER A 147 10.05 -13.74 5.97
C SER A 147 11.53 -13.71 5.57
N HIS A 148 11.86 -13.47 4.28
CA HIS A 148 13.23 -13.51 3.77
C HIS A 148 13.71 -12.11 3.32
N PRO A 149 14.84 -11.58 3.83
CA PRO A 149 15.27 -10.20 3.56
C PRO A 149 15.36 -9.83 2.06
N ASN A 150 15.77 -10.79 1.22
CA ASN A 150 15.93 -10.61 -0.23
C ASN A 150 14.61 -10.40 -0.97
N THR A 151 13.51 -10.99 -0.50
CA THR A 151 12.18 -10.86 -1.08
C THR A 151 11.39 -9.74 -0.43
N THR A 152 11.47 -9.59 0.90
CA THR A 152 10.73 -8.59 1.68
C THR A 152 10.85 -7.20 1.08
N GLY A 153 12.07 -6.76 0.75
CA GLY A 153 12.29 -5.43 0.18
C GLY A 153 11.66 -5.21 -1.20
N LYS A 154 11.58 -6.25 -2.03
CA LYS A 154 10.96 -6.17 -3.36
C LYS A 154 9.43 -6.19 -3.26
N VAL A 155 8.90 -7.09 -2.43
CA VAL A 155 7.45 -7.22 -2.17
C VAL A 155 6.88 -5.94 -1.57
N LEU A 156 7.54 -5.37 -0.56
CA LEU A 156 7.08 -4.12 0.05
C LEU A 156 7.13 -2.94 -0.93
N LYS A 157 8.17 -2.83 -1.76
CA LYS A 157 8.23 -1.78 -2.80
C LYS A 157 7.11 -1.93 -3.82
N GLU A 158 6.78 -3.16 -4.19
CA GLU A 158 5.72 -3.41 -5.15
C GLU A 158 4.34 -3.11 -4.57
N LEU A 159 4.08 -3.51 -3.32
CA LEU A 159 2.86 -3.11 -2.61
C LEU A 159 2.74 -1.58 -2.49
N LEU A 160 3.86 -0.89 -2.22
CA LEU A 160 3.91 0.55 -2.20
C LEU A 160 3.54 1.15 -3.57
N ASN A 161 4.08 0.61 -4.66
CA ASN A 161 3.72 1.06 -6.02
C ASN A 161 2.20 0.96 -6.23
N ARG A 162 1.57 -0.17 -5.85
CA ARG A 162 0.11 -0.39 -5.98
C ARG A 162 -0.71 0.56 -5.09
N LEU A 163 -0.25 0.85 -3.88
CA LEU A 163 -0.89 1.84 -3.00
C LEU A 163 -0.85 3.26 -3.59
N GLN A 164 0.18 3.57 -4.37
CA GLN A 164 0.41 4.87 -4.99
C GLN A 164 -0.29 5.04 -6.35
N GLU A 165 -0.83 3.98 -6.95
CA GLU A 165 -1.44 4.01 -8.30
C GLU A 165 -2.66 4.93 -8.40
N GLN A 166 -3.45 5.08 -7.34
CA GLN A 166 -4.57 6.02 -7.29
C GLN A 166 -4.57 6.83 -6.00
N PRO A 167 -3.46 7.55 -5.76
CA PRO A 167 -3.64 8.99 -5.88
C PRO A 167 -2.39 9.70 -6.47
N LEU A 168 -1.42 8.99 -7.08
CA LEU A 168 -0.19 9.62 -7.59
C LEU A 168 0.01 9.55 -9.12
N ARG A 169 -0.65 8.65 -9.86
CA ARG A 169 -0.43 8.52 -11.32
C ARG A 169 -1.66 8.90 -12.14
N GLN A 170 -1.50 9.90 -13.00
CA GLN A 170 -2.49 10.28 -14.02
C GLN A 170 -2.46 9.28 -15.18
N TYR A 171 -3.62 8.70 -15.48
CA TYR A 171 -4.06 8.08 -16.76
C TYR A 171 -3.30 6.88 -17.37
N HIS A 172 -4.09 6.05 -18.08
CA HIS A 172 -3.74 4.90 -18.94
C HIS A 172 -3.78 3.46 -18.37
N VAL A 173 -4.73 3.14 -17.48
CA VAL A 173 -5.15 1.73 -17.29
C VAL A 173 -6.68 1.66 -17.27
N SER A 174 -7.25 0.61 -17.85
CA SER A 174 -8.67 0.26 -17.84
C SER A 174 -9.30 0.55 -16.46
N GLN A 175 -10.23 1.52 -16.42
CA GLN A 175 -10.84 2.10 -15.20
C GLN A 175 -11.55 1.09 -14.26
N LYS A 176 -11.71 -0.18 -14.67
CA LYS A 176 -12.35 -1.23 -13.87
C LYS A 176 -11.40 -1.96 -12.91
N GLU A 177 -10.11 -2.04 -13.21
CA GLU A 177 -9.13 -2.82 -12.42
C GLU A 177 -8.20 -1.92 -11.59
N ALA A 178 -7.92 -0.71 -12.07
CA ALA A 178 -6.97 0.21 -11.45
C ALA A 178 -7.40 0.76 -10.06
N GLY A 179 -8.69 0.76 -9.73
CA GLY A 179 -9.19 1.25 -8.43
C GLY A 179 -9.26 0.18 -7.32
N VAL A 180 -9.20 -1.10 -7.70
CA VAL A 180 -9.30 -2.26 -6.80
C VAL A 180 -7.92 -2.57 -6.20
N ALA A 181 -6.84 -2.33 -6.95
CA ALA A 181 -5.47 -2.64 -6.55
C ALA A 181 -5.00 -1.94 -5.26
N PRO A 182 -5.24 -0.63 -5.03
CA PRO A 182 -4.81 0.05 -3.80
C PRO A 182 -5.54 -0.48 -2.54
N LEU A 183 -6.80 -0.88 -2.67
CA LEU A 183 -7.59 -1.43 -1.56
C LEU A 183 -7.10 -2.84 -1.18
N ALA A 184 -6.86 -3.69 -2.17
CA ALA A 184 -6.26 -5.01 -1.96
C ALA A 184 -4.86 -4.88 -1.33
N ALA A 185 -4.03 -3.98 -1.87
CA ALA A 185 -2.69 -3.70 -1.35
C ALA A 185 -2.72 -3.20 0.10
N THR A 186 -3.72 -2.40 0.48
CA THR A 186 -3.91 -1.92 1.86
C THR A 186 -4.17 -3.08 2.82
N ARG A 187 -5.03 -4.03 2.43
CA ARG A 187 -5.35 -5.22 3.26
C ARG A 187 -4.16 -6.17 3.36
N ALA A 188 -3.48 -6.43 2.25
CA ALA A 188 -2.25 -7.23 2.24
C ALA A 188 -1.17 -6.60 3.12
N LEU A 189 -0.94 -5.29 3.00
CA LEU A 189 0.01 -4.56 3.82
C LEU A 189 -0.34 -4.66 5.31
N TYR A 190 -1.61 -4.47 5.68
CA TYR A 190 -2.05 -4.62 7.07
C TYR A 190 -1.66 -6.00 7.63
N LYS A 191 -1.95 -7.09 6.90
CA LYS A 191 -1.62 -8.45 7.32
C LYS A 191 -0.11 -8.67 7.49
N ILE A 192 0.69 -8.21 6.53
CA ILE A 192 2.16 -8.28 6.60
C ILE A 192 2.70 -7.54 7.84
N LEU A 193 2.16 -6.36 8.13
CA LEU A 193 2.60 -5.53 9.25
C LEU A 193 2.26 -6.15 10.62
N GLN A 194 1.24 -7.00 10.71
CA GLN A 194 0.89 -7.69 11.95
C GLN A 194 1.98 -8.66 12.42
N GLU A 195 2.78 -9.21 11.51
CA GLU A 195 3.78 -10.23 11.84
C GLU A 195 5.10 -9.67 12.34
N GLN A 196 5.32 -8.36 12.23
CA GLN A 196 6.49 -7.62 12.73
C GLN A 196 7.86 -8.04 12.17
N ALA A 197 7.95 -9.14 11.41
CA ALA A 197 9.20 -9.68 10.87
C ALA A 197 9.93 -8.74 9.89
N CYS A 198 9.20 -7.82 9.27
CA CYS A 198 9.73 -6.89 8.27
C CYS A 198 10.07 -5.48 8.82
N GLY A 199 10.06 -5.28 10.13
CA GLY A 199 10.17 -3.95 10.78
C GLY A 199 11.33 -3.06 10.30
N GLN A 200 12.52 -3.62 10.10
CA GLN A 200 13.66 -2.84 9.60
C GLN A 200 13.41 -2.28 8.19
N LYS A 201 12.86 -3.11 7.29
CA LYS A 201 12.56 -2.69 5.92
C LYS A 201 11.37 -1.73 5.86
N VAL A 202 10.42 -1.93 6.76
CA VAL A 202 9.28 -1.02 6.95
C VAL A 202 9.77 0.36 7.39
N LYS A 203 10.73 0.46 8.32
CA LYS A 203 11.34 1.74 8.72
C LYS A 203 11.99 2.48 7.54
N GLU A 204 12.70 1.77 6.68
CA GLU A 204 13.31 2.37 5.48
C GLU A 204 12.27 2.91 4.48
N LEU A 205 11.12 2.26 4.38
CA LEU A 205 10.02 2.64 3.47
C LEU A 205 8.89 3.41 4.18
N PHE A 206 9.07 3.73 5.46
CA PHE A 206 8.01 4.27 6.30
C PHE A 206 7.44 5.57 5.76
N PRO A 207 8.26 6.57 5.37
CA PRO A 207 7.73 7.82 4.86
C PRO A 207 6.85 7.65 3.61
N GLN A 208 7.21 6.72 2.71
CA GLN A 208 6.43 6.45 1.50
C GLN A 208 5.08 5.79 1.85
N PHE A 209 5.10 4.77 2.71
CA PHE A 209 3.89 4.07 3.14
C PHE A 209 2.96 5.00 3.94
N TYR A 210 3.52 5.84 4.82
CA TYR A 210 2.77 6.81 5.60
C TYR A 210 2.02 7.77 4.69
N ILE A 211 2.68 8.35 3.69
CA ILE A 211 2.02 9.24 2.72
C ILE A 211 0.95 8.46 1.93
N ALA A 212 1.27 7.28 1.40
CA ALA A 212 0.32 6.52 0.60
C ALA A 212 -0.96 6.19 1.39
N LEU A 213 -0.84 5.72 2.64
CA LEU A 213 -1.97 5.40 3.51
C LEU A 213 -2.72 6.66 3.97
N LEU A 214 -2.02 7.76 4.26
CA LEU A 214 -2.67 9.04 4.60
C LEU A 214 -3.59 9.50 3.48
N PHE A 215 -3.13 9.36 2.23
CA PHE A 215 -3.93 9.66 1.06
C PHE A 215 -5.13 8.72 0.97
N GLN A 216 -4.93 7.40 1.07
CA GLN A 216 -6.04 6.42 1.08
C GLN A 216 -7.12 6.76 2.12
N ILE A 217 -6.71 7.12 3.35
CA ILE A 217 -7.61 7.53 4.44
C ILE A 217 -8.40 8.79 4.04
N THR A 218 -7.75 9.79 3.44
CA THR A 218 -8.40 11.07 3.11
C THR A 218 -9.36 11.01 1.92
N TYR A 219 -9.14 10.11 0.95
CA TYR A 219 -9.96 10.04 -0.27
C TYR A 219 -11.16 9.10 -0.17
N THR A 220 -11.07 8.06 0.65
CA THR A 220 -12.11 7.01 0.72
C THR A 220 -13.38 7.45 1.49
N MET A 221 -13.48 8.72 1.89
CA MET A 221 -14.70 9.30 2.49
C MET A 221 -15.73 9.80 1.47
N GLU A 222 -15.36 9.95 0.20
CA GLU A 222 -16.32 10.13 -0.90
C GLU A 222 -16.44 8.78 -1.62
N PRO A 223 -17.51 8.00 -1.40
CA PRO A 223 -17.65 6.69 -2.02
C PRO A 223 -17.69 6.88 -3.54
N SER A 224 -16.60 6.49 -4.20
CA SER A 224 -16.54 6.42 -5.64
C SER A 224 -17.37 5.23 -6.13
N MET A 225 -17.78 5.22 -7.40
CA MET A 225 -18.42 4.02 -7.99
C MET A 225 -17.52 2.77 -7.87
N GLN A 226 -16.21 2.93 -7.69
CA GLN A 226 -15.24 1.85 -7.53
C GLN A 226 -15.29 1.23 -6.12
N ASP A 227 -15.57 2.01 -5.07
CA ASP A 227 -15.77 1.50 -3.70
C ASP A 227 -17.01 0.60 -3.60
N ILE A 228 -18.05 0.92 -4.37
CA ILE A 228 -19.28 0.11 -4.46
C ILE A 228 -19.00 -1.19 -5.23
N ALA A 229 -18.21 -1.13 -6.31
CA ALA A 229 -17.80 -2.32 -7.06
C ALA A 229 -16.92 -3.25 -6.21
N TRP A 230 -15.98 -2.68 -5.45
CA TRP A 230 -15.16 -3.39 -4.47
C TRP A 230 -16.02 -4.07 -3.40
N HIS A 231 -16.93 -3.33 -2.75
CA HIS A 231 -17.83 -3.89 -1.75
C HIS A 231 -18.64 -5.06 -2.29
N ARG A 232 -19.12 -4.98 -3.55
CA ARG A 232 -19.85 -6.06 -4.21
C ARG A 232 -18.96 -7.27 -4.52
N MET A 233 -17.70 -7.06 -4.90
CA MET A 233 -16.75 -8.14 -5.19
C MET A 233 -16.28 -8.86 -3.92
N VAL A 234 -15.96 -8.12 -2.86
CA VAL A 234 -15.53 -8.70 -1.57
C VAL A 234 -16.66 -9.45 -0.88
N HIS A 235 -17.90 -8.93 -0.95
CA HIS A 235 -19.07 -9.62 -0.39
C HIS A 235 -19.36 -10.96 -1.09
N ASN A 236 -18.90 -11.17 -2.32
CA ASN A 236 -18.99 -12.47 -2.99
C ASN A 236 -17.88 -13.45 -2.57
N GLN A 237 -16.81 -12.98 -1.93
CA GLN A 237 -15.68 -13.80 -1.46
C GLN A 237 -15.73 -14.09 0.05
N GLU A 238 -16.41 -13.26 0.85
CA GLU A 238 -16.51 -13.41 2.31
C GLU A 238 -17.91 -13.90 2.74
N ASP A 239 -17.99 -15.03 3.46
CA ASP A 239 -19.22 -15.51 4.16
C ASP A 239 -19.53 -14.69 5.45
N THR A 240 -18.96 -13.49 5.61
CA THR A 240 -19.20 -12.64 6.79
C THR A 240 -20.30 -11.62 6.56
N HIS A 241 -21.23 -11.52 7.52
CA HIS A 241 -22.43 -10.67 7.49
C HIS A 241 -22.17 -9.15 7.41
N THR A 242 -20.93 -8.65 7.37
CA THR A 242 -20.63 -7.22 7.14
C THR A 242 -19.14 -7.00 6.79
N PRO A 243 -18.77 -6.90 5.50
CA PRO A 243 -17.39 -6.57 5.12
C PRO A 243 -17.03 -5.17 5.64
N LEU A 244 -15.91 -5.07 6.36
CA LEU A 244 -15.34 -3.79 6.81
C LEU A 244 -15.11 -2.88 5.59
N SER A 245 -15.58 -1.63 5.68
CA SER A 245 -15.38 -0.63 4.62
C SER A 245 -13.88 -0.47 4.27
N PRO A 246 -13.51 -0.30 2.99
CA PRO A 246 -12.13 -0.11 2.53
C PRO A 246 -11.36 0.95 3.32
N PHE A 247 -12.05 2.04 3.67
CA PHE A 247 -11.54 3.10 4.53
C PHE A 247 -11.03 2.58 5.89
N ARG A 248 -11.76 1.67 6.53
CA ARG A 248 -11.39 1.13 7.86
C ARG A 248 -10.11 0.32 7.81
N TRP A 249 -9.83 -0.33 6.68
CA TRP A 249 -8.59 -1.06 6.47
C TRP A 249 -7.41 -0.11 6.31
N ALA A 250 -7.58 1.04 5.67
CA ALA A 250 -6.53 2.05 5.57
C ALA A 250 -6.14 2.61 6.95
N VAL A 251 -7.12 2.86 7.83
CA VAL A 251 -6.86 3.27 9.23
C VAL A 251 -6.13 2.18 10.00
N LYS A 252 -6.58 0.92 9.93
CA LYS A 252 -5.90 -0.21 10.58
C LYS A 252 -4.49 -0.45 10.04
N ALA A 253 -4.28 -0.28 8.74
CA ALA A 253 -2.96 -0.38 8.11
C ALA A 253 -2.03 0.74 8.60
N MET A 254 -2.54 1.97 8.74
CA MET A 254 -1.78 3.10 9.28
C MET A 254 -1.35 2.85 10.73
N GLU A 255 -2.26 2.37 11.57
CA GLU A 255 -1.95 2.00 12.95
C GLU A 255 -0.88 0.90 13.02
N ALA A 256 -1.03 -0.17 12.24
CA ALA A 256 -0.06 -1.26 12.17
C ALA A 256 1.30 -0.80 11.61
N LEU A 257 1.31 0.13 10.66
CA LEU A 257 2.53 0.72 10.11
C LEU A 257 3.31 1.48 11.18
N LEU A 258 2.62 2.32 11.95
CA LEU A 258 3.24 3.06 13.05
C LEU A 258 3.83 2.11 14.09
N GLN A 259 3.09 1.07 14.49
CA GLN A 259 3.59 0.06 15.42
C GLN A 259 4.84 -0.64 14.87
N CYS A 260 4.79 -1.10 13.62
CA CYS A 260 5.88 -1.85 13.00
C CYS A 260 7.15 -1.01 12.76
N ALA A 261 6.98 0.28 12.48
CA ALA A 261 8.08 1.22 12.37
C ALA A 261 8.65 1.68 13.73
N GLY A 262 8.05 1.25 14.85
CA GLY A 262 8.53 1.55 16.21
C GLY A 262 7.93 2.82 16.83
N TYR A 263 6.85 3.34 16.30
CA TYR A 263 6.13 4.52 16.80
C TYR A 263 4.99 4.14 17.78
N GLY A 264 5.23 3.17 18.66
CA GLY A 264 4.22 2.64 19.58
C GLY A 264 3.66 3.69 20.55
N ASP A 265 4.51 4.59 21.04
CA ASP A 265 4.12 5.69 21.93
C ASP A 265 3.17 6.66 21.22
N GLN A 266 3.44 6.95 19.94
CA GLN A 266 2.59 7.80 19.10
C GLN A 266 1.22 7.13 18.85
N VAL A 267 1.18 5.81 18.65
CA VAL A 267 -0.08 5.06 18.51
C VAL A 267 -0.91 5.15 19.80
N ALA A 268 -0.28 4.99 20.96
CA ALA A 268 -0.94 5.13 22.26
C ALA A 268 -1.45 6.57 22.49
N LEU A 269 -0.69 7.57 22.06
CA LEU A 269 -1.10 8.99 22.12
C LEU A 269 -2.33 9.26 21.26
N ILE A 270 -2.36 8.75 20.03
CA ILE A 270 -3.49 8.90 19.11
C ILE A 270 -4.72 8.20 19.70
N GLN A 271 -4.56 6.99 20.24
CA GLN A 271 -5.64 6.24 20.89
C GLN A 271 -6.20 6.99 22.11
N LYS A 272 -5.35 7.57 22.96
CA LYS A 272 -5.77 8.35 24.13
C LYS A 272 -6.59 9.59 23.75
N GLN A 273 -6.32 10.15 22.57
CA GLN A 273 -7.06 11.30 22.03
C GLN A 273 -8.31 10.87 21.24
N GLY A 274 -8.62 9.56 21.18
CA GLY A 274 -9.73 9.02 20.38
C GLY A 274 -9.51 9.14 18.87
N GLY A 275 -8.28 9.38 18.42
CA GLY A 275 -7.99 9.74 17.03
C GLY A 275 -8.32 8.64 16.02
N TRP A 276 -8.16 7.38 16.40
CA TRP A 276 -8.52 6.24 15.55
C TRP A 276 -10.04 6.17 15.32
N ASP A 277 -10.84 6.42 16.34
CA ASP A 277 -12.30 6.47 16.25
C ASP A 277 -12.78 7.71 15.47
N MET A 278 -12.11 8.85 15.68
CA MET A 278 -12.36 10.09 14.94
C MET A 278 -12.15 9.89 13.44
N LEU A 279 -11.05 9.23 13.05
CA LEU A 279 -10.79 8.87 11.65
C LEU A 279 -11.97 8.08 11.05
N MET A 280 -12.59 7.19 11.83
CA MET A 280 -13.69 6.32 11.37
C MET A 280 -15.07 6.98 11.33
N SER A 281 -15.22 8.18 11.87
CA SER A 281 -16.50 8.89 11.95
C SER A 281 -16.55 10.05 10.98
N SER A 282 -17.54 10.10 10.09
CA SER A 282 -17.65 11.14 9.04
C SER A 282 -17.67 12.57 9.59
N SER A 283 -18.22 12.79 10.79
CA SER A 283 -18.27 14.12 11.42
C SER A 283 -16.95 14.56 12.04
N THR A 284 -16.09 13.62 12.46
CA THR A 284 -14.82 13.87 13.17
C THR A 284 -13.60 13.39 12.38
N HIS A 285 -13.81 12.89 11.16
CA HIS A 285 -12.79 12.33 10.28
C HIS A 285 -11.62 13.29 10.06
N HIS A 286 -11.98 14.54 9.78
CA HIS A 286 -11.03 15.62 9.66
C HIS A 286 -10.17 15.72 10.93
N GLU A 287 -10.77 15.83 12.14
CA GLU A 287 -10.04 15.86 13.42
C GLU A 287 -9.03 14.72 13.56
N GLY A 288 -9.44 13.50 13.21
CA GLY A 288 -8.57 12.34 13.15
C GLY A 288 -7.36 12.51 12.21
N ILE A 289 -7.56 13.05 11.01
CA ILE A 289 -6.47 13.31 10.04
C ILE A 289 -5.41 14.23 10.65
N CYS A 290 -5.81 15.25 11.41
CA CYS A 290 -4.86 16.20 12.00
C CYS A 290 -4.06 15.65 13.19
N LEU A 291 -4.49 14.53 13.77
CA LEU A 291 -3.76 13.87 14.85
C LEU A 291 -2.56 13.06 14.35
N LEU A 292 -2.64 12.48 13.14
CA LEU A 292 -1.56 11.65 12.58
C LEU A 292 -0.25 12.45 12.40
N PRO A 293 -0.22 13.61 11.70
CA PRO A 293 1.00 14.40 11.55
C PRO A 293 1.50 14.95 12.89
N ARG A 294 0.59 15.29 13.82
CA ARG A 294 0.96 15.83 15.14
C ARG A 294 1.83 14.84 15.90
N ALA A 295 1.47 13.57 15.88
CA ALA A 295 2.20 12.53 16.59
C ALA A 295 3.60 12.33 16.00
N MET A 296 3.79 12.58 14.70
CA MET A 296 5.09 12.49 14.00
C MET A 296 6.05 13.65 14.31
N VAL A 297 5.54 14.78 14.80
CA VAL A 297 6.31 16.04 15.00
C VAL A 297 7.12 16.06 16.29
N LEU A 298 7.00 15.07 17.17
CA LEU A 298 7.65 15.14 18.48
C LEU A 298 9.11 14.67 18.44
N ASP A 299 9.46 13.58 17.73
CA ASP A 299 10.76 12.92 18.03
C ASP A 299 11.67 12.58 16.83
N HIS A 300 11.22 12.75 15.57
CA HIS A 300 11.95 12.22 14.39
C HIS A 300 12.21 13.28 13.30
N PHE A 301 13.46 13.74 13.16
CA PHE A 301 13.82 14.85 12.26
C PHE A 301 13.99 14.42 10.79
N GLN A 302 14.60 13.27 10.52
CA GLN A 302 14.94 12.83 9.15
C GLN A 302 13.70 12.44 8.35
N GLU A 303 12.83 11.61 8.92
CA GLU A 303 11.58 11.15 8.32
C GLU A 303 10.64 12.34 8.09
N ARG A 304 10.56 13.26 9.06
CA ARG A 304 9.81 14.51 8.93
C ARG A 304 10.32 15.35 7.77
N SER A 305 11.63 15.54 7.65
CA SER A 305 12.20 16.30 6.54
C SER A 305 11.83 15.67 5.20
N TRP A 306 11.92 14.35 5.08
CA TRP A 306 11.56 13.65 3.85
C TRP A 306 10.07 13.76 3.51
N ILE A 307 9.18 13.53 4.48
CA ILE A 307 7.73 13.63 4.29
C ILE A 307 7.35 15.05 3.84
N LEU A 308 7.96 16.07 4.47
CA LEU A 308 7.76 17.46 4.06
C LEU A 308 8.18 17.70 2.61
N HIS A 309 9.36 17.26 2.18
CA HIS A 309 9.81 17.47 0.79
C HIS A 309 8.87 16.80 -0.22
N GLN A 310 8.38 15.59 0.08
CA GLN A 310 7.44 14.90 -0.82
C GLN A 310 6.08 15.56 -0.88
N LEU A 311 5.53 15.97 0.26
CA LEU A 311 4.27 16.69 0.28
C LEU A 311 4.39 18.06 -0.40
N MET A 312 5.56 18.70 -0.38
CA MET A 312 5.81 19.95 -1.13
C MET A 312 5.76 19.68 -2.63
N ALA A 313 6.40 18.61 -3.10
CA ALA A 313 6.34 18.20 -4.50
C ALA A 313 4.91 17.89 -4.95
N ILE A 314 4.09 17.30 -4.06
CA ILE A 314 2.68 17.05 -4.33
C ILE A 314 1.88 18.36 -4.43
N LEU A 315 2.11 19.31 -3.53
CA LEU A 315 1.47 20.63 -3.60
C LEU A 315 1.81 21.39 -4.89
N ASP A 316 2.97 21.12 -5.49
CA ASP A 316 3.43 21.72 -6.75
C ASP A 316 2.75 21.13 -8.00
N THR A 317 2.04 20.02 -7.84
CA THR A 317 1.24 19.45 -8.92
C THR A 317 -0.09 20.18 -9.08
N ARG A 318 -0.70 20.16 -10.28
CA ARG A 318 -2.04 20.73 -10.51
C ARG A 318 -3.19 19.81 -10.07
N ASP A 319 -2.91 18.78 -9.26
CA ASP A 319 -3.91 17.78 -8.86
C ASP A 319 -4.54 18.15 -7.53
N ASP A 320 -5.65 18.89 -7.61
CA ASP A 320 -6.37 19.48 -6.48
C ASP A 320 -6.73 18.48 -5.39
N LYS A 321 -7.04 17.25 -5.80
CA LYS A 321 -7.38 16.15 -4.90
C LYS A 321 -6.27 15.91 -3.88
N ARG A 322 -5.00 16.03 -4.29
CA ARG A 322 -3.80 15.65 -3.52
C ARG A 322 -3.36 16.70 -2.52
N HIS A 323 -3.92 17.89 -2.61
CA HIS A 323 -3.52 19.02 -1.79
C HIS A 323 -4.09 18.94 -0.38
N VAL A 324 -5.25 18.33 -0.17
CA VAL A 324 -5.91 18.26 1.14
C VAL A 324 -5.06 17.54 2.20
N PRO A 325 -4.50 16.35 1.95
CA PRO A 325 -3.66 15.64 2.93
C PRO A 325 -2.30 16.32 3.13
N ALA A 326 -1.74 16.88 2.05
CA ALA A 326 -0.48 17.60 2.08
C ALA A 326 -0.60 18.88 2.92
N MET A 327 -1.63 19.69 2.69
CA MET A 327 -1.95 20.88 3.48
C MET A 327 -2.15 20.49 4.96
N ALA A 328 -2.97 19.46 5.26
CA ALA A 328 -3.20 19.01 6.64
C ALA A 328 -1.90 18.69 7.40
N PHE A 329 -0.93 18.07 6.72
CA PHE A 329 0.38 17.77 7.27
C PHE A 329 1.24 19.02 7.52
N PHE A 330 1.40 19.92 6.52
CA PHE A 330 2.22 21.14 6.67
C PHE A 330 1.74 22.05 7.78
N ILE A 331 0.42 22.17 7.94
CA ILE A 331 -0.17 23.05 8.93
C ILE A 331 0.14 22.52 10.34
N LYS A 332 0.15 21.19 10.54
CA LYS A 332 0.46 20.62 11.86
C LYS A 332 1.94 20.57 12.22
N VAL A 333 2.83 20.48 11.22
CA VAL A 333 4.30 20.51 11.44
C VAL A 333 4.81 21.95 11.67
N GLY A 334 3.92 22.95 11.69
CA GLY A 334 4.26 24.34 12.04
C GLY A 334 5.08 25.08 10.98
N LYS A 335 5.34 24.46 9.82
CA LYS A 335 6.04 25.11 8.70
C LYS A 335 5.13 26.00 7.85
N LEU A 336 3.82 25.98 8.09
CA LEU A 336 2.88 26.79 7.33
C LEU A 336 3.18 28.28 7.41
N GLN A 337 3.73 28.80 8.50
CA GLN A 337 4.06 30.23 8.56
C GLN A 337 4.98 30.69 7.40
N ARG A 338 5.77 29.78 6.81
CA ARG A 338 6.61 30.04 5.64
C ARG A 338 5.97 29.67 4.29
N LEU A 339 5.03 28.72 4.27
CA LEU A 339 4.40 28.19 3.05
C LEU A 339 2.95 28.68 2.84
N LEU A 340 2.36 29.32 3.85
CA LEU A 340 0.99 29.84 3.83
C LEU A 340 0.76 30.81 2.67
N PRO A 341 1.69 31.74 2.33
CA PRO A 341 1.49 32.62 1.18
C PRO A 341 1.30 31.83 -0.13
N ASP A 342 2.18 30.87 -0.42
CA ASP A 342 2.13 30.07 -1.64
C ASP A 342 0.90 29.15 -1.69
N VAL A 343 0.51 28.57 -0.54
CA VAL A 343 -0.70 27.73 -0.42
C VAL A 343 -1.96 28.55 -0.65
N LEU A 344 -2.03 29.76 -0.09
CA LEU A 344 -3.19 30.64 -0.25
C LEU A 344 -3.28 31.22 -1.66
N GLU A 345 -2.16 31.49 -2.33
CA GLU A 345 -2.12 31.89 -3.73
C GLU A 345 -2.67 30.78 -4.63
N ARG A 346 -2.31 29.51 -4.36
CA ARG A 346 -2.85 28.35 -5.09
C ARG A 346 -4.34 28.10 -4.82
N LEU A 347 -4.85 28.42 -3.61
CA LEU A 347 -6.28 28.38 -3.32
C LEU A 347 -7.09 29.39 -4.14
N HIS A 348 -6.46 30.46 -4.65
CA HIS A 348 -7.12 31.42 -5.54
C HIS A 348 -7.53 30.80 -6.87
N GLU A 349 -6.74 29.84 -7.37
CA GLU A 349 -6.94 29.14 -8.65
C GLU A 349 -7.71 27.82 -8.51
N ALA A 350 -7.89 27.33 -7.28
CA ALA A 350 -8.52 26.05 -6.95
C ALA A 350 -10.05 26.00 -7.16
N ASP A 351 -10.59 24.80 -7.36
CA ASP A 351 -12.04 24.58 -7.44
C ASP A 351 -12.77 24.75 -6.09
N ARG A 352 -14.10 24.90 -6.14
CA ARG A 352 -14.97 25.14 -4.97
C ARG A 352 -14.88 24.02 -3.92
N GLU A 353 -14.63 22.78 -4.33
CA GLU A 353 -14.61 21.63 -3.44
C GLU A 353 -13.28 21.53 -2.70
N LEU A 354 -12.17 21.79 -3.40
CA LEU A 354 -10.85 21.92 -2.82
C LEU A 354 -10.79 23.07 -1.81
N ILE A 355 -11.38 24.22 -2.15
CA ILE A 355 -11.46 25.35 -1.22
C ILE A 355 -12.23 24.97 0.06
N ALA A 356 -13.34 24.24 -0.06
CA ALA A 356 -14.10 23.76 1.11
C ALA A 356 -13.27 22.82 1.98
N LYS A 357 -12.55 21.88 1.34
CA LYS A 357 -11.66 20.93 2.02
C LYS A 357 -10.50 21.66 2.71
N ALA A 358 -9.89 22.65 2.05
CA ALA A 358 -8.81 23.47 2.60
C ALA A 358 -9.25 24.33 3.79
N ILE A 359 -10.41 24.98 3.73
CA ILE A 359 -10.99 25.76 4.85
C ILE A 359 -11.29 24.84 6.03
N THR A 360 -11.86 23.66 5.79
CA THR A 360 -12.17 22.67 6.83
C THR A 360 -10.89 22.21 7.54
N VAL A 361 -9.85 21.91 6.75
CA VAL A 361 -8.53 21.55 7.26
C VAL A 361 -7.91 22.71 8.06
N LEU A 362 -7.88 23.94 7.52
CA LEU A 362 -7.34 25.11 8.23
C LEU A 362 -8.02 25.34 9.58
N ASN A 363 -9.37 25.28 9.61
CA ASN A 363 -10.15 25.43 10.82
C ASN A 363 -9.76 24.40 11.88
N LEU A 364 -9.60 23.17 11.43
CA LEU A 364 -9.27 22.05 12.28
C LEU A 364 -7.85 22.11 12.85
N ILE A 365 -6.87 22.56 12.07
CA ILE A 365 -5.55 22.71 12.65
C ILE A 365 -5.54 23.82 13.69
N LEU A 366 -6.23 24.92 13.45
CA LEU A 366 -6.32 26.03 14.39
C LEU A 366 -6.94 25.61 15.73
N THR A 367 -7.96 24.75 15.71
CA THR A 367 -8.56 24.19 16.94
C THR A 367 -7.67 23.16 17.63
N GLY A 368 -6.82 22.45 16.88
CA GLY A 368 -5.89 21.45 17.42
C GLY A 368 -4.57 22.00 17.99
N MET A 369 -4.30 23.30 17.85
CA MET A 369 -3.09 23.97 18.36
C MET A 369 -3.32 24.57 19.74
N ASP A 370 -2.25 24.68 20.54
CA ASP A 370 -2.32 25.48 21.76
C ASP A 370 -2.49 26.96 21.41
N ARG A 371 -3.14 27.74 22.28
CA ARG A 371 -3.47 29.15 22.02
C ARG A 371 -2.24 30.05 21.79
N GLN A 372 -1.04 29.68 22.24
CA GLN A 372 0.16 30.50 22.00
C GLN A 372 0.64 30.32 20.56
N SER A 373 0.67 29.08 20.08
CA SER A 373 1.07 28.75 18.71
C SER A 373 0.00 29.13 17.68
N ALA A 374 -1.28 29.01 18.04
CA ALA A 374 -2.41 29.28 17.13
C ALA A 374 -2.62 30.78 16.84
N SER A 375 -2.37 31.65 17.82
CA SER A 375 -2.71 33.08 17.74
C SER A 375 -2.04 33.85 16.59
N PRO A 376 -0.72 33.74 16.32
CA PRO A 376 -0.10 34.42 15.19
C PRO A 376 -0.53 33.83 13.84
N MET A 377 -0.79 32.52 13.79
CA MET A 377 -1.27 31.86 12.57
C MET A 377 -2.72 32.23 12.26
N ALA A 378 -3.56 32.38 13.29
CA ALA A 378 -4.93 32.83 13.15
C ALA A 378 -5.01 34.24 12.53
N VAL A 379 -4.14 35.16 12.95
CA VAL A 379 -4.08 36.51 12.36
C VAL A 379 -3.67 36.46 10.88
N GLN A 380 -2.64 35.71 10.51
CA GLN A 380 -2.21 35.59 9.10
C GLN A 380 -3.26 34.91 8.22
N VAL A 381 -3.89 33.85 8.72
CA VAL A 381 -4.97 33.14 8.01
C VAL A 381 -6.14 34.10 7.79
N ALA A 382 -6.50 34.89 8.80
CA ALA A 382 -7.55 35.89 8.67
C ALA A 382 -7.17 36.97 7.65
N GLU A 383 -6.00 37.59 7.77
CA GLU A 383 -5.52 38.64 6.87
C GLU A 383 -5.55 38.22 5.40
N LYS A 384 -5.13 36.98 5.11
CA LYS A 384 -4.99 36.51 3.74
C LYS A 384 -6.24 35.83 3.17
N LEU A 385 -7.09 35.22 4.00
CA LEU A 385 -8.38 34.65 3.56
C LEU A 385 -9.51 35.67 3.55
N LEU A 386 -9.43 36.78 4.28
CA LEU A 386 -10.51 37.78 4.30
C LEU A 386 -10.86 38.32 2.90
N PRO A 387 -9.89 38.78 2.09
CA PRO A 387 -10.19 39.28 0.75
C PRO A 387 -10.86 38.21 -0.12
N PHE A 388 -10.42 36.95 0.01
CA PHE A 388 -10.96 35.81 -0.72
C PHE A 388 -12.38 35.42 -0.27
N CYS A 389 -12.66 35.54 1.02
CA CYS A 389 -13.97 35.27 1.62
C CYS A 389 -15.03 36.26 1.16
N TYR A 390 -14.67 37.53 1.03
CA TYR A 390 -15.56 38.60 0.56
C TYR A 390 -15.82 38.57 -0.95
N ASP A 391 -14.79 38.33 -1.78
CA ASP A 391 -14.94 38.42 -3.24
C ASP A 391 -15.55 37.18 -3.91
N ARG A 392 -15.29 35.95 -3.42
CA ARG A 392 -15.78 34.70 -4.06
C ARG A 392 -16.70 33.85 -3.17
N LEU A 393 -16.35 33.67 -1.90
CA LEU A 393 -16.97 32.64 -1.05
C LEU A 393 -18.39 32.98 -0.59
N LEU A 394 -18.68 34.27 -0.38
CA LEU A 394 -20.01 34.73 0.05
C LEU A 394 -21.07 34.66 -1.05
N GLN A 395 -20.70 34.73 -2.33
CA GLN A 395 -21.67 34.80 -3.44
C GLN A 395 -22.03 33.44 -4.07
N GLU A 396 -21.18 32.41 -4.01
CA GLU A 396 -21.32 31.26 -4.91
C GLU A 396 -21.79 29.91 -4.31
N SER A 397 -21.71 29.69 -2.99
CA SER A 397 -22.11 28.41 -2.36
C SER A 397 -22.49 28.54 -0.89
N SER A 398 -23.65 27.99 -0.50
CA SER A 398 -24.13 27.99 0.89
C SER A 398 -23.20 27.21 1.83
N LYS A 399 -22.63 26.09 1.38
CA LYS A 399 -21.70 25.26 2.16
C LYS A 399 -20.39 25.99 2.47
N LEU A 400 -19.82 26.66 1.46
CA LEU A 400 -18.59 27.45 1.62
C LEU A 400 -18.78 28.65 2.55
N ARG A 401 -19.96 29.28 2.47
CA ARG A 401 -20.33 30.40 3.36
C ARG A 401 -20.35 29.98 4.82
N VAL A 402 -20.98 28.84 5.13
CA VAL A 402 -21.03 28.28 6.50
C VAL A 402 -19.63 27.91 7.01
N LEU A 403 -18.82 27.24 6.18
CA LEU A 403 -17.44 26.86 6.55
C LEU A 403 -16.57 28.08 6.85
N SER A 404 -16.68 29.13 6.03
CA SER A 404 -15.91 30.37 6.19
C SER A 404 -16.32 31.13 7.45
N ILE A 405 -17.62 31.26 7.72
CA ILE A 405 -18.13 31.87 8.96
C ILE A 405 -17.66 31.08 10.18
N THR A 406 -17.70 29.75 10.10
CA THR A 406 -17.24 28.87 11.20
C THR A 406 -15.75 29.04 11.44
N LEU A 407 -14.94 29.11 10.39
CA LEU A 407 -13.50 29.39 10.48
C LEU A 407 -13.24 30.75 11.15
N PHE A 408 -13.90 31.82 10.71
CA PHE A 408 -13.70 33.15 11.31
C PHE A 408 -14.14 33.23 12.77
N LYS A 409 -15.23 32.55 13.13
CA LYS A 409 -15.64 32.42 14.53
C LYS A 409 -14.53 31.77 15.37
N HIS A 410 -13.99 30.63 14.93
CA HIS A 410 -12.89 29.97 15.64
C HIS A 410 -11.61 30.81 15.68
N LEU A 411 -11.27 31.51 14.59
CA LEU A 411 -10.14 32.43 14.55
C LEU A 411 -10.27 33.51 15.62
N LEU A 412 -11.46 34.12 15.77
CA LEU A 412 -11.73 35.13 16.79
C LEU A 412 -11.64 34.56 18.23
N GLU A 413 -12.05 33.31 18.44
CA GLU A 413 -12.00 32.61 19.74
C GLU A 413 -10.58 32.16 20.14
N LEU A 414 -9.67 32.04 19.16
CA LEU A 414 -8.29 31.58 19.35
C LEU A 414 -7.29 32.72 19.61
N VAL A 415 -7.58 33.93 19.14
CA VAL A 415 -6.66 35.08 19.21
C VAL A 415 -6.59 35.67 20.63
N ARG A 416 -5.40 35.66 21.24
CA ARG A 416 -5.17 36.29 22.56
C ARG A 416 -5.10 37.82 22.44
N ARG A 417 -5.40 38.53 23.54
CA ARG A 417 -5.39 40.01 23.65
C ARG A 417 -4.24 40.77 22.93
N PRO A 418 -2.95 40.34 22.93
CA PRO A 418 -1.92 41.04 22.17
C PRO A 418 -2.13 40.99 20.65
N TYR A 419 -2.64 39.89 20.12
CA TYR A 419 -2.94 39.69 18.69
C TYR A 419 -4.37 40.14 18.32
N GLY A 420 -5.24 40.33 19.31
CA GLY A 420 -6.63 40.74 19.12
C GLY A 420 -6.80 42.16 18.53
N ARG A 421 -5.77 43.01 18.64
CA ARG A 421 -5.75 44.32 17.96
C ARG A 421 -5.48 44.17 16.46
N GLN A 422 -4.48 43.39 16.07
CA GLN A 422 -4.17 43.09 14.67
C GLN A 422 -5.34 42.37 13.98
N MET A 423 -5.96 41.41 14.66
CA MET A 423 -7.13 40.71 14.14
C MET A 423 -8.33 41.64 13.87
N LYS A 424 -8.52 42.68 14.69
CA LYS A 424 -9.58 43.67 14.51
C LYS A 424 -9.35 44.58 13.30
N GLU A 425 -8.11 44.85 12.93
CA GLU A 425 -7.77 45.66 11.74
C GLU A 425 -8.04 44.89 10.43
N HIS A 426 -8.15 43.57 10.50
CA HIS A 426 -8.41 42.73 9.33
C HIS A 426 -9.87 42.29 9.21
N VAL A 427 -10.58 42.04 10.33
CA VAL A 427 -11.92 41.41 10.32
C VAL A 427 -13.08 42.42 10.40
N LEU A 428 -12.83 43.63 10.89
CA LEU A 428 -13.78 44.75 10.97
C LEU A 428 -13.33 45.88 10.04
#